data_AF-A0A957SQX4-F1
#
_entry.id   AF-A0A957SQX4-F1
#
_cell.length_a   1.000
_cell.length_b   1.000
_cell.length_c   1.000
_cell.angle_alpha   90.00
_cell.angle_beta   90.00
_cell.angle_gamma   90.00
#
_symmetry.space_group_name_H-M   'P 1'
#
loop_
_entity.id
_entity.type
_entity.pdbx_description
1 polymer ?
#
loop_
_entity_poly.entity_id
_entity_poly.type
_entity_poly.pdbx_seq_one_letter_code
_entity_poly.pdbx_strand_id
1 'polypeptide(L)'
;MSICLPNLRTPALLGFFTTLPFAIFEVVNQKANPGFPFNLFGVLWLSSALFFATLLPIVHYLRAGGKLLDHPFSLLTRLIVLFMLGSMWAGIISDQMPCFLGIPNCD
;
A
#
# COMPACT_ATOMS: atom_id res chain seq x y z
N MET A 1 22.52 -16.38 0.41
CA MET A 1 21.20 -15.73 0.44
C MET A 1 21.09 -14.88 -0.82
N SER A 2 20.68 -15.46 -1.94
CA SER A 2 20.59 -14.72 -3.21
C SER A 2 19.37 -13.81 -3.19
N ILE A 3 19.62 -12.51 -3.22
CA ILE A 3 18.59 -11.49 -3.44
C ILE A 3 18.29 -11.52 -4.95
N CYS A 4 17.36 -12.38 -5.38
CA CYS A 4 16.71 -12.18 -6.68
C CYS A 4 15.88 -10.90 -6.55
N LEU A 5 16.31 -9.83 -7.24
CA LEU A 5 15.57 -8.57 -7.30
C LEU A 5 14.13 -8.89 -7.77
N PRO A 6 13.10 -8.73 -6.93
CA PRO A 6 11.74 -9.01 -7.37
C PRO A 6 11.39 -8.03 -8.48
N ASN A 7 10.69 -8.49 -9.51
CA ASN A 7 10.17 -7.63 -10.56
C ASN A 7 9.25 -6.58 -9.92
N LEU A 8 9.74 -5.35 -9.75
CA LEU A 8 9.05 -4.24 -9.09
C LEU A 8 7.79 -3.79 -9.84
N ARG A 9 7.61 -4.24 -11.10
CA ARG A 9 6.45 -3.93 -11.91
C ARG A 9 5.15 -4.41 -11.29
N THR A 10 5.10 -5.64 -10.80
CA THR A 10 3.88 -6.21 -10.20
C THR A 10 3.43 -5.45 -8.94
N PRO A 11 4.29 -5.23 -7.93
CA PRO A 11 3.90 -4.46 -6.75
C PRO A 11 3.55 -3.01 -7.08
N ALA A 12 4.24 -2.36 -8.03
CA ALA A 12 3.90 -1.01 -8.49
C ALA A 12 2.50 -0.92 -9.10
N LEU A 13 2.12 -1.91 -9.93
CA LEU A 13 0.78 -1.98 -10.53
C LEU A 13 -0.30 -2.26 -9.47
N LEU A 14 -0.07 -3.21 -8.58
CA LEU A 14 -1.01 -3.52 -7.50
C LEU A 14 -1.20 -2.31 -6.57
N GLY A 15 -0.11 -1.61 -6.23
CA GLY A 15 -0.18 -0.36 -5.50
C GLY A 15 -1.01 0.68 -6.24
N PHE A 16 -0.79 0.83 -7.55
CA PHE A 16 -1.56 1.78 -8.38
C PHE A 16 -3.05 1.48 -8.36
N PHE A 17 -3.45 0.22 -8.60
CA PHE A 17 -4.86 -0.16 -8.58
C PHE A 17 -5.52 -0.02 -7.21
N THR A 18 -4.76 -0.19 -6.13
CA THR A 18 -5.27 -0.03 -4.75
C THR A 18 -5.49 1.45 -4.41
N THR A 19 -4.65 2.34 -4.93
CA THR A 19 -4.74 3.79 -4.72
C THR A 19 -5.74 4.49 -5.66
N LEU A 20 -5.96 3.92 -6.85
CA LEU A 20 -6.82 4.50 -7.89
C LEU A 20 -8.25 4.87 -7.44
N PRO A 21 -9.03 4.03 -6.72
CA PRO A 21 -10.39 4.40 -6.35
C PRO A 21 -10.45 5.68 -5.49
N PHE A 22 -9.47 5.88 -4.60
CA PHE A 22 -9.39 7.09 -3.77
C PHE A 22 -9.04 8.33 -4.60
N ALA A 23 -8.18 8.17 -5.61
CA ALA A 23 -7.86 9.25 -6.54
C ALA A 23 -9.08 9.66 -7.36
N ILE A 24 -9.90 8.70 -7.76
CA ILE A 24 -11.17 8.96 -8.45
C ILE A 24 -12.13 9.70 -7.52
N PHE A 25 -12.27 9.29 -6.26
CA PHE A 25 -13.13 10.00 -5.30
C PHE A 25 -12.70 11.45 -5.09
N GLU A 26 -11.41 11.70 -4.92
CA GLU A 26 -10.87 13.05 -4.80
C GLU A 26 -11.23 13.93 -6.01
N VAL A 27 -10.99 13.44 -7.23
CA VAL A 27 -11.27 14.19 -8.47
C VAL A 27 -12.77 14.45 -8.66
N VAL A 28 -13.62 13.47 -8.33
CA VAL A 28 -15.08 13.61 -8.49
C VAL A 28 -15.68 14.55 -7.44
N ASN A 29 -15.15 14.54 -6.22
CA ASN A 29 -15.69 15.29 -5.09
C ASN A 29 -14.92 16.58 -4.79
N GLN A 30 -14.09 17.06 -5.74
CA GLN A 30 -13.17 18.19 -5.61
C GLN A 30 -13.88 19.56 -5.48
N LYS A 31 -14.74 19.71 -4.47
CA LYS A 31 -15.53 20.91 -4.18
C LYS A 31 -14.85 21.81 -3.14
N ALA A 32 -13.95 21.25 -2.33
CA ALA A 32 -13.39 21.91 -1.16
C ALA A 32 -11.94 22.40 -1.32
N ASN A 33 -11.13 21.79 -2.19
CA ASN A 33 -9.68 22.09 -2.28
C ASN A 33 -9.22 22.29 -3.75
N PRO A 34 -8.72 23.48 -4.13
CA PRO A 34 -8.21 23.73 -5.48
C PRO A 34 -6.83 23.08 -5.65
N GLY A 35 -6.80 21.83 -6.08
CA GLY A 35 -5.57 21.10 -6.41
C GLY A 35 -5.63 19.64 -6.02
N PHE A 36 -5.02 18.77 -6.84
CA PHE A 36 -4.91 17.36 -6.53
C PHE A 36 -3.73 17.13 -5.55
N PRO A 37 -3.92 16.44 -4.42
CA PRO A 37 -2.88 16.25 -3.41
C PRO A 37 -1.87 15.16 -3.83
N PHE A 38 -1.01 15.47 -4.80
CA PHE A 38 -0.03 14.51 -5.37
C PHE A 38 0.88 13.87 -4.32
N ASN A 39 1.26 14.61 -3.27
CA ASN A 39 2.10 14.08 -2.19
C ASN A 39 1.39 12.95 -1.42
N LEU A 40 0.11 13.15 -1.09
CA LEU A 40 -0.72 12.16 -0.39
C LEU A 40 -0.83 10.89 -1.23
N PHE A 41 -1.21 11.04 -2.49
CA PHE A 41 -1.36 9.90 -3.42
C PHE A 41 -0.03 9.21 -3.74
N GLY A 42 1.07 9.96 -3.77
CA GLY A 42 2.42 9.40 -3.91
C GLY A 42 2.80 8.51 -2.72
N VAL A 43 2.55 8.96 -1.49
CA VAL A 43 2.79 8.17 -0.27
C VAL A 43 1.86 6.96 -0.21
N LEU A 44 0.59 7.13 -0.55
CA LEU A 44 -0.43 6.08 -0.55
C LEU A 44 -0.09 4.97 -1.56
N TRP A 45 0.36 5.36 -2.75
CA TRP A 45 0.84 4.44 -3.78
C TRP A 45 2.11 3.72 -3.36
N LEU A 46 3.12 4.47 -2.87
CA LEU A 46 4.41 3.90 -2.49
C LEU A 46 4.29 2.91 -1.33
N SER A 47 3.52 3.25 -0.30
CA SER A 47 3.25 2.35 0.84
C SER A 47 2.53 1.07 0.40
N SER A 48 1.54 1.18 -0.49
CA SER A 48 0.86 0.02 -1.09
C SER A 48 1.83 -0.84 -1.91
N ALA A 49 2.66 -0.22 -2.75
CA ALA A 49 3.65 -0.92 -3.56
C ALA A 49 4.67 -1.67 -2.68
N LEU A 50 5.17 -1.05 -1.62
CA LEU A 50 6.09 -1.68 -0.65
C LEU A 50 5.42 -2.84 0.10
N PHE A 51 4.12 -2.69 0.44
CA PHE A 51 3.35 -3.76 1.06
C PHE A 51 3.30 -4.99 0.13
N PHE A 52 2.93 -4.82 -1.14
CA PHE A 52 2.91 -5.92 -2.10
C PHE A 52 4.31 -6.47 -2.41
N ALA A 53 5.33 -5.62 -2.46
CA ALA A 53 6.72 -6.06 -2.68
C ALA A 53 7.21 -6.98 -1.55
N THR A 54 6.73 -6.74 -0.32
CA THR A 54 7.04 -7.57 0.85
C THR A 54 6.19 -8.84 0.91
N LEU A 55 4.91 -8.73 0.52
CA LEU A 55 3.94 -9.84 0.57
C LEU A 55 4.18 -10.88 -0.52
N LEU A 56 4.43 -10.46 -1.77
CA LEU A 56 4.50 -11.34 -2.93
C LEU A 56 5.53 -12.47 -2.77
N PRO A 57 6.77 -12.24 -2.30
CA PRO A 57 7.73 -13.31 -2.09
C PRO A 57 7.26 -14.35 -1.05
N ILE A 58 6.51 -13.93 -0.02
CA ILE A 58 5.94 -14.86 0.97
C ILE A 58 4.88 -15.74 0.29
N VAL A 59 4.00 -15.13 -0.49
CA VAL A 59 2.94 -15.84 -1.24
C VAL A 59 3.55 -16.82 -2.24
N HIS A 60 4.57 -16.40 -3.00
CA HIS A 60 5.25 -17.28 -3.96
C HIS A 60 5.96 -18.45 -3.28
N TYR A 61 6.63 -18.20 -2.14
CA TYR A 61 7.29 -19.26 -1.36
C TYR A 61 6.29 -20.31 -0.86
N LEU A 62 5.16 -19.86 -0.30
CA LEU A 62 4.10 -20.74 0.16
C LEU A 62 3.46 -21.54 -0.99
N ARG A 63 3.22 -20.89 -2.14
CA ARG A 63 2.67 -21.56 -3.34
C ARG A 63 3.62 -22.61 -3.91
N ALA A 64 4.92 -22.45 -3.73
CA ALA A 64 5.92 -23.44 -4.13
C ALA A 64 6.03 -24.63 -3.16
N GLY A 65 5.20 -24.68 -2.12
CA GLY A 65 5.21 -25.76 -1.11
C GLY A 65 6.20 -25.54 0.04
N GLY A 66 6.79 -24.35 0.16
CA GLY A 66 7.67 -24.01 1.27
C GLY A 66 6.93 -23.91 2.61
N LYS A 67 7.61 -24.20 3.72
CA LYS A 67 7.02 -24.07 5.07
C LYS A 67 7.41 -22.73 5.67
N LEU A 68 6.44 -21.99 6.21
CA LEU A 68 6.64 -20.68 6.86
C LEU A 68 7.76 -20.69 7.91
N LEU A 69 7.93 -21.80 8.61
CA LEU A 69 8.89 -21.95 9.70
C LEU A 69 10.31 -22.31 9.25
N ASP A 70 10.58 -22.44 7.95
CA ASP A 70 11.94 -22.71 7.46
C ASP A 70 12.88 -21.51 7.74
N HIS A 71 12.33 -20.29 7.81
CA HIS A 71 13.07 -19.05 8.09
C HIS A 71 12.29 -18.11 9.04
N PRO A 72 12.18 -18.45 10.34
CA PRO A 72 11.23 -17.81 11.26
C PRO A 72 11.56 -16.34 11.52
N PHE A 73 12.84 -15.97 11.66
CA PHE A 73 13.24 -14.58 11.89
C PHE A 73 12.97 -13.69 10.67
N SER A 74 13.31 -14.15 9.45
CA SER A 74 13.01 -13.41 8.22
C SER A 74 11.50 -13.26 8.01
N LEU A 75 10.72 -14.28 8.35
CA LEU A 75 9.26 -14.21 8.29
C LEU A 75 8.73 -13.17 9.28
N LEU A 76 9.17 -13.22 10.54
CA LEU A 76 8.74 -12.29 11.57
C LEU A 76 9.02 -10.84 11.18
N THR A 77 10.23 -10.53 10.70
CA THR A 77 10.58 -9.18 10.24
C THR A 77 9.65 -8.72 9.11
N ARG A 78 9.35 -9.59 8.13
CA ARG A 78 8.44 -9.23 7.04
C ARG A 78 7.00 -9.02 7.51
N LEU A 79 6.52 -9.82 8.46
CA LEU A 79 5.18 -9.66 9.05
C LEU A 79 5.07 -8.33 9.81
N ILE A 80 6.11 -7.94 10.56
CA ILE A 80 6.16 -6.63 11.23
C ILE A 80 6.11 -5.50 10.21
N VAL A 81 6.90 -5.58 9.13
CA VAL A 81 6.90 -4.58 8.05
C VAL A 81 5.53 -4.49 7.37
N LEU A 82 4.90 -5.63 7.06
CA LEU A 82 3.56 -5.67 6.48
C LEU A 82 2.52 -5.03 7.41
N PHE A 83 2.59 -5.34 8.71
CA PHE A 83 1.70 -4.75 9.70
C PHE A 83 1.87 -3.23 9.78
N MET A 84 3.11 -2.74 9.83
CA MET A 84 3.42 -1.31 9.88
C MET A 84 2.96 -0.57 8.62
N LEU A 85 3.23 -1.12 7.42
CA LEU A 85 2.80 -0.53 6.16
C LEU A 85 1.28 -0.53 6.02
N GLY A 86 0.63 -1.64 6.39
CA GLY A 86 -0.82 -1.78 6.35
C GLY A 86 -1.54 -0.84 7.32
N SER A 87 -1.04 -0.71 8.55
CA SER A 87 -1.63 0.18 9.56
C SER A 87 -1.44 1.66 9.21
N MET A 88 -0.26 2.04 8.72
CA MET A 88 0.01 3.38 8.21
C MET A 88 -0.92 3.72 7.04
N TRP A 89 -1.02 2.84 6.04
CA TRP A 89 -1.89 3.04 4.89
C TRP A 89 -3.36 3.17 5.29
N ALA A 90 -3.86 2.27 6.14
CA ALA A 90 -5.22 2.31 6.65
C ALA A 90 -5.49 3.58 7.48
N GLY A 91 -4.52 4.03 8.27
CA GLY A 91 -4.58 5.28 9.02
C GLY A 91 -4.74 6.49 8.09
N ILE A 92 -3.92 6.59 7.04
CA ILE A 92 -4.03 7.68 6.05
C ILE A 92 -5.40 7.68 5.38
N ILE A 93 -5.89 6.51 4.97
CA ILE A 93 -7.25 6.42 4.38
C ILE A 93 -8.32 6.82 5.38
N SER A 94 -8.26 6.33 6.62
CA SER A 94 -9.26 6.63 7.64
C SER A 94 -9.31 8.13 7.98
N ASP A 95 -8.15 8.77 8.01
CA ASP A 95 -7.99 10.19 8.29
C ASP A 95 -8.52 11.05 7.14
N GLN A 96 -8.19 10.67 5.89
CA GLN A 96 -8.51 11.46 4.70
C GLN A 96 -9.85 11.06 4.03
N MET A 97 -10.54 10.04 4.53
CA MET A 97 -11.83 9.59 3.97
C MET A 97 -12.89 10.71 3.91
N PRO A 98 -13.05 11.57 4.92
CA PRO A 98 -13.96 12.71 4.85
C PRO A 98 -13.62 13.66 3.68
N CYS A 99 -12.32 13.93 3.46
CA CYS A 99 -11.81 14.75 2.35
C CYS A 99 -12.22 14.15 1.01
N PHE A 100 -11.96 12.85 0.82
CA PHE A 100 -12.29 12.14 -0.42
C PHE A 100 -13.79 12.13 -0.74
N LEU A 101 -14.64 12.27 0.28
CA LEU A 101 -16.09 12.37 0.13
C LEU A 101 -16.57 13.82 -0.10
N GLY A 102 -15.67 14.79 -0.12
CA GLY A 102 -15.98 16.20 -0.36
C GLY A 102 -16.64 16.91 0.81
N ILE A 103 -16.45 16.39 2.04
CA ILE A 103 -16.87 17.10 3.25
C ILE A 103 -16.00 18.37 3.38
N PRO A 104 -16.54 19.54 3.74
CA PRO A 104 -15.73 20.74 3.99
C PRO A 104 -15.04 20.68 5.35
N ASN A 105 -13.85 21.27 5.48
CA ASN A 105 -13.03 21.31 6.71
C ASN A 105 -12.69 19.91 7.26
N CYS A 106 -11.96 19.11 6.49
CA CYS A 106 -11.62 17.72 6.83
C CYS A 106 -10.19 17.56 7.36
N ASP A 107 -9.65 18.64 7.92
CA ASP A 107 -8.26 18.78 8.34
C ASP A 107 -8.10 18.44 9.84
#